data_AF-A0A3M9ZJW0-F1
#
_entry.id   AF-A0A3M9ZJW0-F1
#
_cell.length_a   1.000
_cell.length_b   1.000
_cell.length_c   1.000
_cell.angle_alpha   90.00
_cell.angle_beta   90.00
_cell.angle_gamma   90.00
#
_symmetry.space_group_name_H-M   'P 1'
#
loop_
_entity.id
_entity.type
_entity.pdbx_description
1 polymer ?
#
loop_
_entity_poly.entity_id
_entity_poly.type
_entity_poly.pdbx_seq_one_letter_code
_entity_poly.pdbx_strand_id
1 'polypeptide(L)'
;MTDALHRQPRSYDDRKISAIALGAADNAPRATAGAPYAIPASSSETTLVITHTGLRSDASTPAVSYAKPASGGLGSGDAPLPSHSTVAIDGIPPSFTAVTETLTTTRVHIGEIVSLSDNGVADWNVDGAPPTSVTIVPFQNAHNKWSSTTIYLGHAPLASGGSTPSVSYMPTGRPISDLAGNPMAAASITARDRINPYPDPSVPPVSEGNSIVLTFSEEIKFWSYGPRDKPLEVRHKEADRGLWVAPVTSGTKMTVPLGPNPAEGDWKIIFRDFKDKYGIRVLDNALNPIDYGVDYVWATYVAPPDTEPPTFTARTVNATLVAVTFGEPVSGAVAASQWAVAGTAASSLRASQDSAVEATSLSGATSMYLVTGTLAADARPTVAFAPPATPTLADAAGHAVAAAMVTAADGIAPTVSSAATSSRTTIALSFSEAVSGPTGAGEWTVGGTQPASLRLGAS
;
A
#
# COMPACT_ATOMS: atom_id res chain seq x y z
N MET A 1 -15.09 17.29 -25.37
CA MET A 1 -15.81 16.13 -25.92
C MET A 1 -16.27 15.29 -24.73
N THR A 2 -17.52 15.49 -24.33
CA THR A 2 -18.14 14.86 -23.16
C THR A 2 -18.71 13.51 -23.56
N ASP A 3 -18.05 12.43 -23.16
CA ASP A 3 -18.54 11.07 -23.38
C ASP A 3 -19.22 10.56 -22.10
N ALA A 4 -20.55 10.62 -22.12
CA ALA A 4 -21.41 10.18 -21.03
C ALA A 4 -21.60 8.67 -21.11
N LEU A 5 -20.91 7.93 -20.23
CA LEU A 5 -21.07 6.49 -20.04
C LEU A 5 -22.45 6.18 -19.46
N HIS A 6 -23.38 5.87 -20.36
CA HIS A 6 -24.70 5.36 -20.08
C HIS A 6 -24.60 3.90 -19.57
N ARG A 7 -24.58 3.71 -18.25
CA ARG A 7 -24.66 2.37 -17.64
C ARG A 7 -26.11 1.90 -17.62
N GLN A 8 -26.41 0.87 -18.42
CA GLN A 8 -27.66 0.12 -18.36
C GLN A 8 -27.75 -0.66 -17.03
N PRO A 9 -28.87 -0.58 -16.29
CA PRO A 9 -29.10 -1.45 -15.14
C PRO A 9 -29.37 -2.87 -15.64
N ARG A 10 -28.65 -3.85 -15.08
CA ARG A 10 -28.96 -5.27 -15.31
C ARG A 10 -30.31 -5.58 -14.66
N SER A 11 -31.32 -5.79 -15.50
CA SER A 11 -32.61 -6.35 -15.12
C SER A 11 -32.37 -7.73 -14.50
N TYR A 12 -32.63 -7.85 -13.20
CA TYR A 12 -32.74 -9.14 -12.52
C TYR A 12 -34.13 -9.70 -12.83
N ASP A 13 -34.13 -10.89 -13.42
CA ASP A 13 -35.31 -11.61 -13.90
C ASP A 13 -36.19 -12.03 -12.71
N ASP A 14 -37.37 -11.41 -12.63
CA ASP A 14 -38.36 -11.53 -11.57
C ASP A 14 -39.16 -12.83 -11.78
N ARG A 15 -38.60 -13.97 -11.36
CA ARG A 15 -39.33 -15.24 -11.37
C ARG A 15 -40.34 -15.26 -10.23
N LYS A 16 -41.61 -15.12 -10.61
CA LYS A 16 -42.81 -15.41 -9.82
C LYS A 16 -42.60 -16.62 -8.90
N ILE A 17 -42.52 -16.36 -7.60
CA ILE A 17 -42.64 -17.39 -6.56
C ILE A 17 -44.13 -17.54 -6.27
N SER A 18 -44.72 -18.63 -6.78
CA SER A 18 -46.05 -19.06 -6.39
C SER A 18 -46.04 -19.51 -4.93
N ALA A 19 -47.05 -19.07 -4.17
CA ALA A 19 -47.27 -19.46 -2.79
C ALA A 19 -47.32 -20.99 -2.64
N ILE A 20 -46.36 -21.56 -1.90
CA ILE A 20 -46.39 -22.95 -1.46
C ILE A 20 -46.89 -22.94 -0.01
N ALA A 21 -48.05 -23.56 0.20
CA ALA A 21 -48.62 -23.77 1.52
C ALA A 21 -47.63 -24.56 2.41
N LEU A 22 -47.38 -24.03 3.60
CA LEU A 22 -46.52 -24.59 4.64
C LEU A 22 -47.07 -25.94 5.11
N GLY A 23 -46.44 -27.04 4.68
CA GLY A 23 -46.57 -28.35 5.32
C GLY A 23 -45.57 -28.46 6.47
N ALA A 24 -46.06 -28.71 7.69
CA ALA A 24 -45.26 -29.05 8.84
C ALA A 24 -44.40 -30.30 8.54
N ALA A 25 -43.07 -30.14 8.48
CA ALA A 25 -42.15 -31.25 8.26
C ALA A 25 -41.43 -31.60 9.56
N ASP A 26 -42.08 -32.48 10.32
CA ASP A 26 -41.50 -33.38 11.31
C ASP A 26 -40.33 -34.15 10.70
N ASN A 27 -39.12 -33.97 11.25
CA ASN A 27 -37.98 -34.90 11.11
C ASN A 27 -37.01 -34.67 12.28
N ALA A 28 -37.54 -34.62 13.50
CA ALA A 28 -36.72 -34.78 14.71
C ALA A 28 -36.36 -36.27 14.86
N PRO A 29 -35.15 -36.63 15.35
CA PRO A 29 -34.84 -38.00 15.71
C PRO A 29 -35.89 -38.51 16.69
N ARG A 30 -36.53 -39.63 16.34
CA ARG A 30 -37.58 -40.26 17.13
C ARG A 30 -36.97 -40.68 18.47
N ALA A 31 -37.21 -39.89 19.51
CA ALA A 31 -36.77 -40.22 20.85
C ALA A 31 -37.30 -41.62 21.19
N THR A 32 -36.40 -42.53 21.58
CA THR A 32 -36.79 -43.83 22.12
C THR A 32 -37.63 -43.55 23.36
N ALA A 33 -38.89 -43.96 23.36
CA ALA A 33 -39.78 -43.73 24.50
C ALA A 33 -39.14 -44.34 25.76
N GLY A 34 -38.72 -43.47 26.69
CA GLY A 34 -38.31 -43.91 28.02
C GLY A 34 -39.48 -44.60 28.72
N ALA A 35 -39.18 -45.39 29.74
CA ALA A 35 -40.22 -45.99 30.58
C ALA A 35 -41.19 -44.89 31.08
N PRO A 36 -42.51 -45.14 31.08
CA PRO A 36 -43.49 -44.14 31.50
C PRO A 36 -43.18 -43.66 32.92
N TYR A 37 -42.99 -42.36 33.09
CA TYR A 37 -42.85 -41.75 34.41
C TYR A 37 -44.25 -41.60 35.02
N ALA A 38 -44.50 -42.33 36.11
CA ALA A 38 -45.76 -42.24 36.84
C ALA A 38 -45.68 -41.10 37.87
N ILE A 39 -46.51 -40.06 37.70
CA ILE A 39 -46.69 -39.02 38.71
C ILE A 39 -47.51 -39.63 39.87
N PRO A 40 -47.02 -39.63 41.12
CA PRO A 40 -47.78 -40.16 42.25
C PRO A 40 -49.13 -39.43 42.40
N ALA A 41 -50.21 -40.19 42.64
CA ALA A 41 -51.57 -39.66 42.77
C ALA A 41 -51.76 -38.64 43.92
N SER A 42 -50.75 -38.46 44.78
CA SER A 42 -50.75 -37.55 45.92
C SER A 42 -49.78 -36.37 45.78
N SER A 43 -49.23 -36.08 44.59
CA SER A 43 -48.33 -34.93 44.43
C SER A 43 -49.13 -33.62 44.51
N SER A 44 -48.75 -32.73 45.43
CA SER A 44 -49.23 -31.34 45.45
C SER A 44 -48.39 -30.41 44.55
N GLU A 45 -47.51 -30.97 43.72
CA GLU A 45 -46.62 -30.20 42.86
C GLU A 45 -47.41 -29.62 41.68
N THR A 46 -47.18 -28.34 41.41
CA THR A 46 -47.78 -27.61 40.29
C THR A 46 -46.83 -27.50 39.09
N THR A 47 -45.68 -28.17 39.15
CA THR A 47 -44.59 -28.06 38.16
C THR A 47 -44.21 -29.43 37.63
N LEU A 48 -44.15 -29.56 36.31
CA LEU A 48 -43.63 -30.73 35.62
C LEU A 48 -42.37 -30.32 34.85
N VAL A 49 -41.23 -30.93 35.16
CA VAL A 49 -39.97 -30.67 34.46
C VAL A 49 -39.80 -31.69 33.34
N ILE A 50 -39.77 -31.21 32.10
CA ILE A 50 -39.52 -32.04 30.91
C ILE A 50 -38.10 -31.77 30.45
N THR A 51 -37.24 -32.81 30.48
CA THR A 51 -35.89 -32.72 29.93
C THR A 51 -35.92 -33.18 28.47
N HIS A 52 -35.38 -32.37 27.55
CA HIS A 52 -35.23 -32.73 26.14
C HIS A 52 -33.76 -32.71 25.73
N THR A 53 -33.43 -33.34 24.60
CA THR A 53 -32.11 -33.19 23.98
C THR A 53 -31.89 -31.75 23.53
N GLY A 54 -30.67 -31.22 23.66
CA GLY A 54 -30.35 -29.83 23.33
C GLY A 54 -30.93 -29.37 21.98
N LEU A 55 -31.47 -28.15 21.97
CA LEU A 55 -31.99 -27.53 20.75
C LEU A 55 -30.87 -27.36 19.73
N ARG A 56 -31.21 -27.40 18.44
CA ARG A 56 -30.21 -27.30 17.36
C ARG A 56 -29.69 -25.88 17.14
N SER A 57 -30.41 -24.90 17.67
CA SER A 57 -30.07 -23.48 17.66
C SER A 57 -30.73 -22.78 18.84
N ASP A 58 -30.23 -21.61 19.17
CA ASP A 58 -30.90 -20.59 19.99
C ASP A 58 -32.27 -20.21 19.40
N ALA A 59 -32.40 -20.10 18.08
CA ALA A 59 -33.67 -19.78 17.41
C ALA A 59 -34.76 -20.89 17.41
N SER A 60 -34.62 -21.92 18.24
CA SER A 60 -35.53 -23.06 18.21
C SER A 60 -36.79 -22.77 19.02
N THR A 61 -37.97 -23.01 18.44
CA THR A 61 -39.27 -22.89 19.13
C THR A 61 -39.80 -24.28 19.53
N PRO A 62 -39.33 -24.88 20.64
CA PRO A 62 -39.80 -26.20 21.05
C PRO A 62 -41.29 -26.14 21.38
N ALA A 63 -42.11 -26.80 20.56
CA ALA A 63 -43.51 -27.01 20.87
C ALA A 63 -43.63 -28.09 21.95
N VAL A 64 -44.31 -27.76 23.05
CA VAL A 64 -44.73 -28.69 24.08
C VAL A 64 -46.18 -29.04 23.84
N SER A 65 -46.43 -30.28 23.43
CA SER A 65 -47.76 -30.81 23.17
C SER A 65 -48.13 -31.87 24.19
N TYR A 66 -49.25 -31.66 24.89
CA TYR A 66 -49.91 -32.66 25.70
C TYR A 66 -51.13 -33.19 24.97
N ALA A 67 -51.15 -34.50 24.72
CA ALA A 67 -52.30 -35.21 24.17
C ALA A 67 -52.98 -36.00 25.29
N LYS A 68 -54.23 -35.70 25.60
CA LYS A 68 -55.00 -36.40 26.63
C LYS A 68 -55.19 -37.88 26.24
N PRO A 69 -54.70 -38.85 27.03
CA PRO A 69 -54.94 -40.26 26.77
C PRO A 69 -56.37 -40.67 27.13
N ALA A 70 -56.90 -41.70 26.45
CA ALA A 70 -58.25 -42.22 26.67
C ALA A 70 -58.47 -42.77 28.11
N SER A 71 -57.40 -43.09 28.82
CA SER A 71 -57.41 -43.69 30.16
C SER A 71 -57.53 -42.69 31.32
N GLY A 72 -57.72 -41.39 31.06
CA GLY A 72 -58.00 -40.40 32.11
C GLY A 72 -57.03 -39.20 32.17
N GLY A 73 -55.79 -39.35 31.69
CA GLY A 73 -54.83 -38.25 31.54
C GLY A 73 -54.40 -37.53 32.83
N LEU A 74 -53.54 -36.51 32.68
CA LEU A 74 -53.27 -35.52 33.72
C LEU A 74 -54.56 -34.75 34.04
N GLY A 75 -54.81 -34.42 35.30
CA GLY A 75 -55.99 -33.71 35.76
C GLY A 75 -55.87 -33.25 37.22
N SER A 76 -56.82 -32.44 37.68
CA SER A 76 -56.92 -32.00 39.08
C SER A 76 -58.25 -32.51 39.65
N GLY A 77 -58.20 -33.49 40.55
CA GLY A 77 -59.40 -34.24 40.96
C GLY A 77 -60.00 -35.00 39.78
N ASP A 78 -61.32 -34.91 39.60
CA ASP A 78 -62.05 -35.55 38.49
C ASP A 78 -62.05 -34.74 37.18
N ALA A 79 -61.37 -33.57 37.15
CA ALA A 79 -61.31 -32.70 35.98
C ALA A 79 -60.02 -32.97 35.18
N PRO A 80 -60.09 -33.65 34.02
CA PRO A 80 -58.92 -33.93 33.19
C PRO A 80 -58.43 -32.68 32.46
N LEU A 81 -57.11 -32.51 32.37
CA LEU A 81 -56.46 -31.53 31.52
C LEU A 81 -56.81 -31.85 30.05
N PRO A 82 -57.37 -30.90 29.27
CA PRO A 82 -57.59 -31.10 27.85
C PRO A 82 -56.26 -31.18 27.10
N SER A 83 -56.28 -31.75 25.89
CA SER A 83 -55.12 -31.66 25.00
C SER A 83 -54.75 -30.20 24.77
N HIS A 84 -53.47 -29.89 24.83
CA HIS A 84 -52.95 -28.53 24.72
C HIS A 84 -51.61 -28.54 24.01
N SER A 85 -51.30 -27.48 23.27
CA SER A 85 -50.00 -27.26 22.65
C SER A 85 -49.60 -25.82 22.93
N THR A 86 -48.37 -25.62 23.39
CA THR A 86 -47.77 -24.30 23.56
C THR A 86 -46.33 -24.32 23.05
N VAL A 87 -45.76 -23.15 22.77
CA VAL A 87 -44.31 -23.03 22.49
C VAL A 87 -43.62 -22.73 23.81
N ALA A 88 -42.59 -23.50 24.14
CA ALA A 88 -41.76 -23.20 25.29
C ALA A 88 -40.79 -22.06 24.94
N ILE A 89 -40.64 -21.15 25.90
CA ILE A 89 -39.61 -20.12 25.89
C ILE A 89 -38.27 -20.84 26.05
N ASP A 90 -37.31 -20.62 25.14
CA ASP A 90 -35.99 -21.26 25.22
C ASP A 90 -35.06 -20.60 26.28
N GLY A 91 -35.43 -19.41 26.76
CA GLY A 91 -34.71 -18.66 27.79
C GLY A 91 -33.50 -17.88 27.29
N ILE A 92 -33.27 -17.82 25.98
CA ILE A 92 -32.12 -17.15 25.34
C ILE A 92 -32.62 -15.93 24.57
N PRO A 93 -32.41 -14.71 25.09
CA PRO A 93 -32.76 -13.49 24.35
C PRO A 93 -31.96 -13.33 23.05
N PRO A 94 -32.53 -12.66 22.02
CA PRO A 94 -31.78 -12.25 20.85
C PRO A 94 -30.57 -11.38 21.20
N SER A 95 -29.54 -11.50 20.37
CA SER A 95 -28.38 -10.59 20.38
C SER A 95 -28.07 -10.10 18.97
N PHE A 96 -27.30 -9.01 18.86
CA PHE A 96 -26.99 -8.40 17.58
C PHE A 96 -25.52 -8.06 17.39
N THR A 97 -25.13 -7.97 16.12
CA THR A 97 -23.87 -7.39 15.66
C THR A 97 -24.16 -6.22 14.73
N ALA A 98 -23.23 -5.29 14.56
CA ALA A 98 -23.40 -4.12 13.70
C ALA A 98 -22.19 -3.91 12.80
N VAL A 99 -22.46 -3.45 11.58
CA VAL A 99 -21.46 -3.15 10.56
C VAL A 99 -21.88 -1.90 9.80
N THR A 100 -21.00 -0.92 9.68
CA THR A 100 -21.23 0.27 8.86
C THR A 100 -20.97 -0.07 7.39
N GLU A 101 -21.99 0.07 6.54
CA GLU A 101 -21.89 -0.29 5.11
C GLU A 101 -21.64 0.93 4.21
N THR A 102 -22.14 2.09 4.62
CA THR A 102 -21.93 3.37 3.94
C THR A 102 -21.80 4.47 4.99
N LEU A 103 -21.37 5.67 4.59
CA LEU A 103 -21.27 6.82 5.49
C LEU A 103 -22.59 7.19 6.17
N THR A 104 -23.73 6.74 5.66
CA THR A 104 -25.08 7.08 6.16
C THR A 104 -25.90 5.85 6.56
N THR A 105 -25.33 4.65 6.54
CA THR A 105 -26.07 3.42 6.79
C THR A 105 -25.25 2.42 7.60
N THR A 106 -25.83 1.99 8.72
CA THR A 106 -25.30 0.90 9.54
C THR A 106 -26.25 -0.30 9.51
N ARG A 107 -25.71 -1.47 9.20
CA ARG A 107 -26.43 -2.74 9.17
C ARG A 107 -26.26 -3.46 10.51
N VAL A 108 -27.38 -3.70 11.17
CA VAL A 108 -27.49 -4.57 12.34
C VAL A 108 -27.94 -5.96 11.90
N HIS A 109 -27.29 -6.99 12.42
CA HIS A 109 -27.61 -8.39 12.16
C HIS A 109 -27.96 -9.11 13.47
N ILE A 110 -29.15 -9.68 13.51
CA ILE A 110 -29.65 -10.56 14.57
C ILE A 110 -29.65 -11.99 14.01
N GLY A 111 -29.04 -12.92 14.75
CA GLY A 111 -28.81 -14.30 14.29
C GLY A 111 -30.07 -15.14 14.05
N GLU A 112 -31.25 -14.59 14.35
CA GLU A 112 -32.54 -15.27 14.31
C GLU A 112 -33.67 -14.38 13.79
N ILE A 113 -34.86 -14.96 13.58
CA ILE A 113 -36.07 -14.19 13.27
C ILE A 113 -36.60 -13.57 14.56
N VAL A 114 -36.80 -12.25 14.54
CA VAL A 114 -37.44 -11.53 15.63
C VAL A 114 -38.80 -10.97 15.21
N SER A 115 -39.72 -10.97 16.16
CA SER A 115 -40.96 -10.22 16.11
C SER A 115 -40.71 -8.75 16.45
N LEU A 116 -41.33 -7.87 15.68
CA LEU A 116 -41.17 -6.43 15.79
C LEU A 116 -42.54 -5.83 16.02
N SER A 117 -42.74 -5.18 17.16
CA SER A 117 -44.06 -4.69 17.54
C SER A 117 -44.44 -3.41 16.81
N ASP A 118 -43.55 -2.45 16.53
CA ASP A 118 -43.94 -1.12 15.98
C ASP A 118 -42.78 -0.35 15.27
N ASN A 119 -42.05 -0.97 14.33
CA ASN A 119 -40.89 -0.39 13.59
C ASN A 119 -39.70 0.14 14.43
N GLY A 120 -39.80 0.19 15.77
CA GLY A 120 -38.69 0.26 16.73
C GLY A 120 -37.70 1.42 16.59
N VAL A 121 -37.96 2.42 15.74
CA VAL A 121 -37.01 3.50 15.40
C VAL A 121 -36.47 4.20 16.65
N ALA A 122 -37.37 4.48 17.61
CA ALA A 122 -37.04 5.16 18.85
C ALA A 122 -36.19 4.34 19.83
N ASP A 123 -36.15 3.01 19.66
CA ASP A 123 -35.37 2.13 20.52
C ASP A 123 -33.91 2.01 20.03
N TRP A 124 -33.59 2.45 18.81
CA TRP A 124 -32.23 2.42 18.27
C TRP A 124 -31.57 3.79 18.37
N ASN A 125 -30.26 3.81 18.63
CA ASN A 125 -29.43 4.99 18.44
C ASN A 125 -28.13 4.62 17.72
N VAL A 126 -27.64 5.54 16.91
CA VAL A 126 -26.30 5.54 16.29
C VAL A 126 -25.56 6.78 16.79
N ASP A 127 -24.44 6.58 17.48
CA ASP A 127 -23.68 7.64 18.17
C ASP A 127 -24.52 8.53 19.10
N GLY A 128 -25.49 7.91 19.79
CA GLY A 128 -26.37 8.59 20.75
C GLY A 128 -27.50 9.41 20.11
N ALA A 129 -27.65 9.38 18.78
CA ALA A 129 -28.77 9.99 18.08
C ALA A 129 -29.72 8.92 17.49
N PRO A 130 -31.04 9.18 17.43
CA PRO A 130 -31.97 8.26 16.82
C PRO A 130 -31.71 8.16 15.30
N PRO A 131 -31.89 6.98 14.69
CA PRO A 131 -31.73 6.82 13.24
C PRO A 131 -32.78 7.62 12.47
N THR A 132 -32.40 8.14 11.31
CA THR A 132 -33.28 8.85 10.37
C THR A 132 -34.22 7.91 9.62
N SER A 133 -33.85 6.63 9.50
CA SER A 133 -34.71 5.58 8.96
C SER A 133 -34.34 4.22 9.55
N VAL A 134 -35.31 3.31 9.63
CA VAL A 134 -35.09 1.90 9.97
C VAL A 134 -35.77 1.04 8.93
N THR A 135 -35.00 0.19 8.26
CA THR A 135 -35.51 -0.77 7.29
C THR A 135 -35.19 -2.17 7.76
N ILE A 136 -36.20 -3.04 7.81
CA ILE A 136 -36.06 -4.38 8.37
C ILE A 136 -36.28 -5.39 7.26
N VAL A 137 -35.30 -6.28 7.09
CA VAL A 137 -35.29 -7.33 6.08
C VAL A 137 -35.19 -8.67 6.80
N PRO A 138 -36.31 -9.38 6.98
CA PRO A 138 -36.26 -10.77 7.42
C PRO A 138 -35.62 -11.60 6.30
N PHE A 139 -34.63 -12.41 6.65
CA PHE A 139 -33.98 -13.32 5.73
C PHE A 139 -34.31 -14.76 6.12
N GLN A 140 -34.93 -15.49 5.19
CA GLN A 140 -35.19 -16.92 5.37
C GLN A 140 -34.58 -17.67 4.19
N ASN A 141 -33.54 -18.45 4.45
CA ASN A 141 -32.91 -19.25 3.42
C ASN A 141 -33.62 -20.61 3.32
N ALA A 142 -34.34 -20.80 2.21
CA ALA A 142 -35.09 -22.02 1.94
C ALA A 142 -34.23 -23.29 1.87
N HIS A 143 -32.92 -23.17 1.59
CA HIS A 143 -32.04 -24.32 1.37
C HIS A 143 -31.37 -24.85 2.64
N ASN A 144 -30.95 -23.98 3.56
CA ASN A 144 -30.23 -24.41 4.76
C ASN A 144 -31.04 -24.25 6.06
N LYS A 145 -32.29 -23.77 5.98
CA LYS A 145 -33.16 -23.47 7.14
C LYS A 145 -32.58 -22.43 8.10
N TRP A 146 -31.59 -21.64 7.67
CA TRP A 146 -31.09 -20.53 8.48
C TRP A 146 -31.99 -19.33 8.26
N SER A 147 -32.36 -18.70 9.36
CA SER A 147 -33.21 -17.53 9.34
C SER A 147 -32.63 -16.48 10.26
N SER A 148 -32.55 -15.25 9.80
CA SER A 148 -31.94 -14.13 10.51
C SER A 148 -32.69 -12.85 10.22
N THR A 149 -32.54 -11.84 11.07
CA THR A 149 -33.11 -10.51 10.85
C THR A 149 -32.01 -9.51 10.59
N THR A 150 -32.09 -8.82 9.47
CA THR A 150 -31.20 -7.70 9.15
C THR A 150 -31.96 -6.40 9.29
N ILE A 151 -31.38 -5.44 10.01
CA ILE A 151 -31.93 -4.10 10.19
C ILE A 151 -30.93 -3.10 9.62
N TYR A 152 -31.39 -2.21 8.75
CA TYR A 152 -30.61 -1.09 8.23
C TYR A 152 -31.03 0.18 8.94
N LEU A 153 -30.08 0.82 9.60
CA LEU A 153 -30.24 2.08 10.31
C LEU A 153 -29.66 3.20 9.43
N GLY A 154 -30.53 4.06 8.91
CA GLY A 154 -30.11 5.32 8.30
C GLY A 154 -29.74 6.34 9.36
N HIS A 155 -28.66 7.09 9.18
CA HIS A 155 -28.21 8.10 10.14
C HIS A 155 -27.53 9.28 9.43
N ALA A 156 -27.16 10.30 10.20
CA ALA A 156 -26.35 11.42 9.69
C ALA A 156 -25.00 10.91 9.15
N PRO A 157 -24.41 11.57 8.13
CA PRO A 157 -23.12 11.17 7.58
C PRO A 157 -22.03 11.09 8.66
N LEU A 158 -21.29 9.98 8.68
CA LEU A 158 -20.09 9.83 9.50
C LEU A 158 -18.96 10.71 8.98
N ALA A 159 -18.03 11.07 9.86
CA ALA A 159 -16.94 11.99 9.52
C ALA A 159 -15.94 11.41 8.50
N SER A 160 -15.78 10.08 8.47
CA SER A 160 -14.87 9.37 7.55
C SER A 160 -15.34 7.93 7.30
N GLY A 161 -14.77 7.27 6.27
CA GLY A 161 -15.04 5.86 5.97
C GLY A 161 -14.72 4.95 7.16
N GLY A 162 -13.57 5.13 7.78
CA GLY A 162 -13.09 4.34 8.93
C GLY A 162 -13.80 4.60 10.26
N SER A 163 -14.96 5.25 10.24
CA SER A 163 -15.71 5.53 11.47
C SER A 163 -16.42 4.28 11.96
N THR A 164 -16.24 3.96 13.25
CA THR A 164 -16.89 2.82 13.92
C THR A 164 -17.95 3.33 14.92
N PRO A 165 -19.16 3.69 14.47
CA PRO A 165 -20.16 4.29 15.34
C PRO A 165 -20.64 3.32 16.42
N SER A 166 -21.04 3.86 17.58
CA SER A 166 -21.73 3.11 18.62
C SER A 166 -23.18 2.89 18.21
N VAL A 167 -23.64 1.64 18.22
CA VAL A 167 -25.03 1.26 17.95
C VAL A 167 -25.62 0.71 19.23
N SER A 168 -26.69 1.35 19.71
CA SER A 168 -27.39 0.92 20.92
C SER A 168 -28.86 0.63 20.67
N TYR A 169 -29.37 -0.39 21.36
CA TYR A 169 -30.77 -0.72 21.49
C TYR A 169 -31.23 -0.47 22.93
N MET A 170 -32.28 0.32 23.12
CA MET A 170 -32.87 0.72 24.40
C MET A 170 -34.40 0.61 24.31
N PRO A 171 -35.01 -0.53 24.67
CA PRO A 171 -36.45 -0.73 24.52
C PRO A 171 -37.25 0.22 25.42
N THR A 172 -38.17 0.99 24.84
CA THR A 172 -39.04 1.94 25.56
C THR A 172 -40.48 1.44 25.76
N GLY A 173 -40.82 0.27 25.20
CA GLY A 173 -42.16 -0.30 25.23
C GLY A 173 -42.16 -1.81 25.03
N ARG A 174 -42.76 -2.28 23.94
CA ARG A 174 -42.75 -3.71 23.57
C ARG A 174 -41.38 -4.04 22.94
N PRO A 175 -40.50 -4.79 23.63
CA PRO A 175 -39.18 -5.08 23.11
C PRO A 175 -39.25 -6.01 21.91
N ILE A 176 -38.23 -5.90 21.05
CA ILE A 176 -37.96 -6.91 20.02
C ILE A 176 -37.84 -8.26 20.73
N SER A 177 -38.60 -9.25 20.30
CA SER A 177 -38.57 -10.58 20.91
C SER A 177 -38.40 -11.64 19.82
N ASP A 178 -37.72 -12.74 20.09
CA ASP A 178 -37.69 -13.87 19.15
C ASP A 178 -39.09 -14.53 18.98
N LEU A 179 -39.15 -15.61 18.21
CA LEU A 179 -40.37 -16.39 18.00
C LEU A 179 -40.80 -17.20 19.24
N ALA A 180 -39.91 -17.43 20.20
CA ALA A 180 -40.21 -18.08 21.48
C ALA A 180 -40.73 -17.09 22.53
N GLY A 181 -40.63 -15.78 22.25
CA GLY A 181 -41.09 -14.69 23.10
C GLY A 181 -40.04 -14.16 24.08
N ASN A 182 -38.76 -14.49 23.93
CA ASN A 182 -37.72 -13.88 24.78
C ASN A 182 -37.46 -12.44 24.32
N PRO A 183 -37.55 -11.45 25.22
CA PRO A 183 -37.29 -10.06 24.87
C PRO A 183 -35.79 -9.78 24.79
N MET A 184 -35.34 -9.12 23.71
CA MET A 184 -33.99 -8.60 23.57
C MET A 184 -33.71 -7.54 24.64
N ALA A 185 -32.62 -7.71 25.39
CA ALA A 185 -32.20 -6.75 26.40
C ALA A 185 -31.61 -5.47 25.80
N ALA A 186 -31.58 -4.40 26.58
CA ALA A 186 -30.84 -3.20 26.22
C ALA A 186 -29.35 -3.53 26.03
N ALA A 187 -28.75 -3.05 24.94
CA ALA A 187 -27.36 -3.32 24.63
C ALA A 187 -26.75 -2.20 23.78
N SER A 188 -25.42 -2.05 23.86
CA SER A 188 -24.66 -1.14 23.01
C SER A 188 -23.41 -1.85 22.52
N ILE A 189 -23.12 -1.73 21.23
CA ILE A 189 -21.94 -2.29 20.58
C ILE A 189 -21.30 -1.25 19.67
N THR A 190 -20.01 -1.41 19.39
CA THR A 190 -19.33 -0.65 18.34
C THR A 190 -19.53 -1.36 17.00
N ALA A 191 -20.08 -0.67 16.01
CA ALA A 191 -20.20 -1.22 14.66
C ALA A 191 -18.81 -1.43 14.06
N ARG A 192 -18.61 -2.55 13.38
CA ARG A 192 -17.40 -2.76 12.58
C ARG A 192 -17.48 -1.89 11.34
N ASP A 193 -16.37 -1.28 10.98
CA ASP A 193 -16.25 -0.60 9.71
C ASP A 193 -16.13 -1.63 8.57
N ARG A 194 -16.89 -1.40 7.49
CA ARG A 194 -16.87 -2.17 6.23
C ARG A 194 -16.91 -1.25 5.01
N ILE A 195 -16.60 0.03 5.20
CA ILE A 195 -16.42 0.96 4.11
C ILE A 195 -15.01 0.72 3.58
N ASN A 196 -14.88 0.46 2.29
CA ASN A 196 -13.57 0.28 1.69
C ASN A 196 -12.87 1.65 1.57
N PRO A 197 -11.57 1.77 1.90
CA PRO A 197 -10.83 2.99 1.62
C PRO A 197 -10.77 3.23 0.11
N TYR A 198 -10.81 4.50 -0.30
CA TYR A 198 -10.64 4.88 -1.70
C TYR A 198 -9.76 6.14 -1.82
N PRO A 199 -9.00 6.30 -2.93
CA PRO A 199 -8.28 7.54 -3.19
C PRO A 199 -9.25 8.72 -3.24
N ASP A 200 -9.01 9.75 -2.42
CA ASP A 200 -9.90 10.91 -2.30
C ASP A 200 -9.88 11.74 -3.60
N PRO A 201 -10.98 11.77 -4.37
CA PRO A 201 -11.01 12.50 -5.64
C PRO A 201 -10.95 14.03 -5.46
N SER A 202 -11.18 14.54 -4.25
CA SER A 202 -11.11 15.98 -3.94
C SER A 202 -9.68 16.46 -3.67
N VAL A 203 -8.75 15.54 -3.40
CA VAL A 203 -7.34 15.83 -3.14
C VAL A 203 -6.50 15.16 -4.23
N PRO A 204 -6.15 15.86 -5.32
CA PRO A 204 -5.39 15.27 -6.42
C PRO A 204 -4.01 14.78 -5.94
N PRO A 205 -3.44 13.76 -6.59
CA PRO A 205 -2.08 13.32 -6.31
C PRO A 205 -1.07 14.47 -6.45
N VAL A 206 -0.09 14.53 -5.57
CA VAL A 206 0.98 15.55 -5.60
C VAL A 206 2.36 14.91 -5.70
N SER A 207 3.31 15.62 -6.31
CA SER A 207 4.72 15.21 -6.34
C SER A 207 5.46 15.74 -5.12
N GLU A 208 6.25 14.90 -4.45
CA GLU A 208 7.08 15.27 -3.31
C GLU A 208 8.45 14.58 -3.42
N GLY A 209 9.50 15.35 -3.70
CA GLY A 209 10.81 14.79 -4.07
C GLY A 209 10.68 13.83 -5.25
N ASN A 210 11.22 12.62 -5.13
CA ASN A 210 11.09 11.56 -6.14
C ASN A 210 9.89 10.62 -5.92
N SER A 211 8.81 11.14 -5.33
CA SER A 211 7.62 10.33 -4.99
C SER A 211 6.32 11.00 -5.42
N ILE A 212 5.28 10.18 -5.56
CA ILE A 212 3.90 10.65 -5.66
C ILE A 212 3.19 10.37 -4.34
N VAL A 213 2.46 11.36 -3.81
CA VAL A 213 1.64 11.22 -2.61
C VAL A 213 0.17 11.16 -2.99
N LEU A 214 -0.49 10.09 -2.54
CA LEU A 214 -1.93 9.87 -2.67
C LEU A 214 -2.60 10.10 -1.32
N THR A 215 -3.78 10.71 -1.33
CA THR A 215 -4.64 10.87 -0.14
C THR A 215 -5.85 9.96 -0.28
N PHE A 216 -6.24 9.31 0.82
CA PHE A 216 -7.37 8.40 0.90
C PHE A 216 -8.50 8.97 1.75
N SER A 217 -9.69 8.41 1.60
CA SER A 217 -10.90 8.74 2.36
C SER A 217 -10.79 8.51 3.87
N GLU A 218 -9.78 7.75 4.29
CA GLU A 218 -9.55 7.32 5.68
C GLU A 218 -8.10 6.83 5.86
N GLU A 219 -7.77 6.44 7.10
CA GLU A 219 -6.44 5.91 7.42
C GLU A 219 -6.21 4.55 6.76
N ILE A 220 -5.04 4.39 6.14
CA ILE A 220 -4.65 3.17 5.43
C ILE A 220 -3.36 2.57 5.97
N LYS A 221 -3.24 1.26 5.77
CA LYS A 221 -2.09 0.43 6.08
C LYS A 221 -1.69 -0.36 4.85
N PHE A 222 -0.41 -0.33 4.54
CA PHE A 222 0.16 -1.23 3.56
C PHE A 222 0.54 -2.55 4.22
N TRP A 223 -0.20 -3.62 3.92
CA TRP A 223 0.08 -4.95 4.45
C TRP A 223 0.88 -5.78 3.42
N SER A 224 2.05 -6.26 3.84
CA SER A 224 2.86 -7.26 3.12
C SER A 224 3.07 -8.51 3.99
N TYR A 225 2.68 -9.67 3.49
CA TYR A 225 2.81 -11.03 4.04
C TYR A 225 4.23 -11.62 3.97
N GLY A 226 5.22 -10.89 3.46
CA GLY A 226 6.63 -11.28 3.57
C GLY A 226 7.51 -10.86 2.42
N PRO A 227 8.78 -11.31 2.38
CA PRO A 227 9.77 -10.89 1.38
C PRO A 227 9.46 -11.36 -0.06
N ARG A 228 8.41 -12.17 -0.25
CA ARG A 228 7.95 -12.63 -1.56
C ARG A 228 6.78 -11.80 -2.11
N ASP A 229 6.21 -10.93 -1.30
CA ASP A 229 5.12 -10.10 -1.75
C ASP A 229 5.65 -9.12 -2.78
N LYS A 230 4.91 -9.08 -3.90
CA LYS A 230 5.22 -8.10 -4.92
C LYS A 230 5.02 -6.72 -4.29
N PRO A 231 5.85 -5.75 -4.60
CA PRO A 231 5.60 -4.37 -4.22
C PRO A 231 4.52 -3.74 -5.14
N LEU A 232 4.09 -2.51 -4.90
CA LEU A 232 3.08 -1.83 -5.72
C LEU A 232 3.62 -1.62 -7.14
N GLU A 233 2.82 -1.92 -8.17
CA GLU A 233 3.23 -1.65 -9.55
C GLU A 233 2.91 -0.20 -9.94
N VAL A 234 3.91 0.50 -10.47
CA VAL A 234 3.79 1.86 -11.00
C VAL A 234 4.31 1.89 -12.43
N ARG A 235 3.58 2.48 -13.36
CA ARG A 235 4.02 2.56 -14.77
C ARG A 235 4.06 3.99 -15.28
N HIS A 236 5.16 4.37 -15.90
CA HIS A 236 5.21 5.63 -16.64
C HIS A 236 4.47 5.48 -17.97
N LYS A 237 3.56 6.40 -18.30
CA LYS A 237 2.67 6.33 -19.47
C LYS A 237 3.43 6.27 -20.80
N GLU A 238 4.50 7.05 -20.92
CA GLU A 238 5.20 7.23 -22.20
C GLU A 238 6.40 6.29 -22.34
N ALA A 239 7.08 6.00 -21.23
CA ALA A 239 8.28 5.16 -21.24
C ALA A 239 7.96 3.65 -21.23
N ASP A 240 6.69 3.29 -21.02
CA ASP A 240 6.21 1.91 -20.78
C ASP A 240 7.07 1.14 -19.76
N ARG A 241 7.63 1.87 -18.79
CA ARG A 241 8.50 1.32 -17.75
C ARG A 241 7.69 1.07 -16.50
N GLY A 242 7.55 -0.20 -16.14
CA GLY A 242 7.01 -0.65 -14.86
C GLY A 242 8.07 -0.63 -13.77
N LEU A 243 7.70 -0.09 -12.62
CA LEU A 243 8.44 -0.13 -11.36
C LEU A 243 7.63 -0.89 -10.33
N TRP A 244 8.36 -1.55 -9.44
CA TRP A 244 7.86 -2.39 -8.37
C TRP A 244 8.32 -1.73 -7.07
N VAL A 245 7.44 -1.00 -6.38
CA VAL A 245 7.82 -0.05 -5.32
C VAL A 245 7.10 -0.34 -3.99
N ALA A 246 7.81 -0.29 -2.87
CA ALA A 246 7.19 -0.43 -1.55
C ALA A 246 6.70 0.95 -1.08
N PRO A 247 5.39 1.24 -1.11
CA PRO A 247 4.91 2.53 -0.66
C PRO A 247 5.01 2.64 0.86
N VAL A 248 5.04 3.87 1.35
CA VAL A 248 4.99 4.20 2.79
C VAL A 248 3.62 4.80 3.09
N THR A 249 2.92 4.30 4.09
CA THR A 249 1.61 4.82 4.52
C THR A 249 1.71 5.54 5.86
N SER A 250 1.05 6.69 5.99
CA SER A 250 0.95 7.45 7.24
C SER A 250 -0.39 8.18 7.32
N GLY A 251 -1.27 7.73 8.21
CA GLY A 251 -2.64 8.24 8.28
C GLY A 251 -3.37 7.98 6.96
N THR A 252 -3.97 9.02 6.39
CA THR A 252 -4.67 8.94 5.09
C THR A 252 -3.74 9.03 3.87
N LYS A 253 -2.43 9.16 4.07
CA LYS A 253 -1.47 9.36 2.97
C LYS A 253 -0.73 8.08 2.61
N MET A 254 -0.54 7.87 1.31
CA MET A 254 0.39 6.89 0.76
C MET A 254 1.44 7.58 -0.11
N THR A 255 2.71 7.42 0.24
CA THR A 255 3.86 7.91 -0.53
C THR A 255 4.39 6.78 -1.40
N VAL A 256 4.38 6.97 -2.72
CA VAL A 256 4.81 6.01 -3.75
C VAL A 256 6.16 6.47 -4.30
N PRO A 257 7.28 5.82 -3.91
CA PRO A 257 8.60 6.23 -4.38
C PRO A 257 8.81 5.77 -5.82
N LEU A 258 9.28 6.67 -6.70
CA LEU A 258 9.51 6.38 -8.12
C LEU A 258 10.97 6.03 -8.45
N GLY A 259 11.84 5.96 -7.44
CA GLY A 259 13.27 5.69 -7.59
C GLY A 259 14.10 6.96 -7.85
N PRO A 260 15.40 6.84 -8.15
CA PRO A 260 16.25 7.99 -8.49
C PRO A 260 15.91 8.52 -9.89
N ASN A 261 15.85 9.83 -10.04
CA ASN A 261 15.63 10.55 -11.30
C ASN A 261 14.42 10.02 -12.10
N PRO A 262 13.22 9.97 -11.50
CA PRO A 262 12.02 9.52 -12.19
C PRO A 262 11.69 10.45 -13.37
N ALA A 263 11.23 9.87 -14.47
CA ALA A 263 10.79 10.64 -15.63
C ALA A 263 9.56 11.49 -15.26
N GLU A 264 9.57 12.75 -15.69
CA GLU A 264 8.40 13.62 -15.63
C GLU A 264 7.28 13.09 -16.53
N GLY A 265 6.03 13.33 -16.12
CA GLY A 265 4.84 12.95 -16.88
C GLY A 265 3.84 12.13 -16.09
N ASP A 266 2.93 11.48 -16.80
CA ASP A 266 1.84 10.71 -16.19
C ASP A 266 2.32 9.32 -15.74
N TRP A 267 2.05 9.00 -14.48
CA TRP A 267 2.27 7.71 -13.86
C TRP A 267 0.96 7.03 -13.50
N LYS A 268 0.89 5.73 -13.77
CA LYS A 268 -0.22 4.85 -13.41
C LYS A 268 0.15 4.06 -12.17
N ILE A 269 -0.53 4.31 -11.05
CA ILE A 269 -0.36 3.59 -9.78
C ILE A 269 -1.42 2.50 -9.73
N ILE A 270 -1.01 1.22 -9.77
CA ILE A 270 -1.93 0.09 -9.94
C ILE A 270 -2.15 -0.59 -8.58
N PHE A 271 -3.39 -0.58 -8.10
CA PHE A 271 -3.79 -1.22 -6.84
C PHE A 271 -4.22 -2.68 -7.00
N ARG A 272 -4.36 -3.12 -8.26
CA ARG A 272 -5.07 -4.36 -8.55
C ARG A 272 -4.40 -5.58 -7.92
N ASP A 273 -5.22 -6.28 -7.14
CA ASP A 273 -5.00 -7.61 -6.58
C ASP A 273 -4.66 -8.58 -7.72
N PHE A 274 -3.43 -9.08 -7.75
CA PHE A 274 -3.17 -10.31 -8.48
C PHE A 274 -4.08 -11.35 -7.84
N LYS A 275 -4.96 -11.99 -8.62
CA LYS A 275 -5.88 -13.05 -8.15
C LYS A 275 -5.21 -14.22 -7.41
N ASP A 276 -3.89 -14.18 -7.22
CA ASP A 276 -3.20 -15.11 -6.37
C ASP A 276 -3.48 -14.79 -4.89
N LYS A 277 -3.52 -15.85 -4.09
CA LYS A 277 -3.89 -15.86 -2.66
C LYS A 277 -2.92 -15.04 -1.76
N TYR A 278 -2.04 -14.23 -2.36
CA TYR A 278 -0.88 -13.57 -1.76
C TYR A 278 -0.73 -12.10 -2.23
N GLY A 279 -1.79 -11.51 -2.77
CA GLY A 279 -1.78 -10.12 -3.24
C GLY A 279 -1.59 -9.09 -2.12
N ILE A 280 -0.85 -8.04 -2.46
CA ILE A 280 -0.69 -6.79 -1.69
C ILE A 280 -2.06 -6.26 -1.34
N ARG A 281 -2.21 -5.77 -0.11
CA ARG A 281 -3.43 -5.06 0.28
C ARG A 281 -3.08 -3.72 0.89
N VAL A 282 -3.53 -2.67 0.23
CA VAL A 282 -3.81 -1.41 0.93
C VAL A 282 -5.14 -1.65 1.65
N LEU A 283 -5.05 -1.73 2.96
CA LEU A 283 -6.18 -1.94 3.86
C LEU A 283 -6.42 -0.68 4.66
N ASP A 284 -7.60 -0.50 5.21
CA ASP A 284 -7.80 0.44 6.32
C ASP A 284 -7.42 -0.20 7.68
N ASN A 285 -7.79 0.47 8.77
CA ASN A 285 -7.63 -0.04 10.13
C ASN A 285 -8.55 -1.23 10.48
N ALA A 286 -9.70 -1.34 9.82
CA ALA A 286 -10.67 -2.42 9.99
C ALA A 286 -10.39 -3.64 9.08
N LEU A 287 -9.31 -3.58 8.29
CA LEU A 287 -8.88 -4.58 7.31
C LEU A 287 -9.81 -4.68 6.09
N ASN A 288 -10.53 -3.61 5.74
CA ASN A 288 -11.22 -3.55 4.46
C ASN A 288 -10.21 -3.19 3.36
N PRO A 289 -10.22 -3.89 2.22
CA PRO A 289 -9.37 -3.57 1.09
C PRO A 289 -9.83 -2.30 0.38
N ILE A 290 -8.91 -1.64 -0.35
CA ILE A 290 -9.29 -0.59 -1.31
C ILE A 290 -10.48 -1.03 -2.15
N ASP A 291 -11.39 -0.09 -2.40
CA ASP A 291 -12.59 -0.37 -3.19
C ASP A 291 -12.24 -0.94 -4.57
N TYR A 292 -12.85 -2.08 -4.91
CA TYR A 292 -12.64 -2.80 -6.16
C TYR A 292 -13.03 -1.98 -7.40
N GLY A 293 -13.68 -0.84 -7.23
CA GLY A 293 -13.96 0.12 -8.30
C GLY A 293 -12.74 0.85 -8.84
N VAL A 294 -11.64 0.91 -8.09
CA VAL A 294 -10.43 1.68 -8.46
C VAL A 294 -9.25 0.74 -8.69
N ASP A 295 -9.11 0.26 -9.92
CA ASP A 295 -7.96 -0.58 -10.30
C ASP A 295 -6.63 0.18 -10.28
N TYR A 296 -6.66 1.49 -10.52
CA TYR A 296 -5.49 2.35 -10.60
C TYR A 296 -5.85 3.83 -10.42
N VAL A 297 -4.85 4.64 -10.11
CA VAL A 297 -4.90 6.11 -10.15
C VAL A 297 -3.85 6.63 -11.12
N TRP A 298 -4.21 7.65 -11.90
CA TRP A 298 -3.26 8.44 -12.66
C TRP A 298 -2.78 9.62 -11.83
N ALA A 299 -1.49 9.87 -11.86
CA ALA A 299 -0.86 10.99 -11.19
C ALA A 299 0.25 11.55 -12.08
N THR A 300 0.33 12.87 -12.21
CA THR A 300 1.40 13.51 -12.95
C THR A 300 2.57 13.76 -11.99
N TYR A 301 3.71 13.17 -12.29
CA TYR A 301 4.96 13.49 -11.61
C TYR A 301 5.60 14.71 -12.25
N VAL A 302 5.86 15.73 -11.44
CA VAL A 302 6.64 16.91 -11.81
C VAL A 302 7.88 16.88 -10.93
N ALA A 303 9.06 16.84 -11.54
CA ALA A 303 10.28 16.86 -10.75
C ALA A 303 10.32 18.15 -9.93
N PRO A 304 10.85 18.12 -8.70
CA PRO A 304 11.15 19.37 -8.01
C PRO A 304 12.04 20.22 -8.94
N PRO A 305 11.81 21.54 -9.01
CA PRO A 305 12.66 22.40 -9.81
C PRO A 305 14.10 22.17 -9.36
N ASP A 306 14.96 21.87 -10.32
CA ASP A 306 16.39 21.93 -10.07
C ASP A 306 16.72 23.35 -9.58
N THR A 307 17.61 23.44 -8.60
CA THR A 307 18.05 24.72 -8.01
C THR A 307 19.55 24.76 -7.78
N GLU A 308 20.26 23.68 -8.09
CA GLU A 308 21.69 23.58 -7.82
C GLU A 308 22.46 23.88 -9.12
N PRO A 309 23.38 24.86 -9.12
CA PRO A 309 24.25 25.06 -10.26
C PRO A 309 25.21 23.88 -10.50
N PRO A 310 25.61 23.61 -11.75
CA PRO A 310 26.55 22.53 -12.03
C PRO A 310 27.90 22.76 -11.37
N THR A 311 28.45 21.69 -10.80
CA THR A 311 29.82 21.63 -10.28
C THR A 311 30.75 20.94 -11.28
N PHE A 312 32.06 21.04 -11.08
CA PHE A 312 33.02 20.27 -11.89
C PHE A 312 34.23 19.79 -11.07
N THR A 313 34.88 18.76 -11.60
CA THR A 313 36.19 18.26 -11.15
C THR A 313 37.17 18.25 -12.32
N ALA A 314 38.46 18.07 -12.06
CA ALA A 314 39.47 18.04 -13.11
C ALA A 314 40.53 16.94 -12.88
N ARG A 315 41.14 16.46 -13.97
CA ARG A 315 42.23 15.49 -13.96
C ARG A 315 43.19 15.72 -15.13
N THR A 316 44.50 15.67 -14.91
CA THR A 316 45.47 15.68 -16.01
C THR A 316 45.34 14.39 -16.82
N VAL A 317 45.40 14.48 -18.15
CA VAL A 317 45.28 13.32 -19.06
C VAL A 317 46.64 12.98 -19.66
N ASN A 318 47.39 14.02 -20.03
CA ASN A 318 48.75 13.94 -20.51
C ASN A 318 49.44 15.29 -20.29
N ALA A 319 50.68 15.43 -20.79
CA ALA A 319 51.49 16.62 -20.59
C ALA A 319 50.88 17.92 -21.13
N THR A 320 49.84 17.91 -21.98
CA THR A 320 49.23 19.13 -22.53
C THR A 320 47.72 19.17 -22.41
N LEU A 321 47.10 18.20 -21.74
CA LEU A 321 45.65 18.06 -21.70
C LEU A 321 45.14 17.80 -20.28
N VAL A 322 44.10 18.53 -19.89
CA VAL A 322 43.36 18.37 -18.64
C VAL A 322 41.90 18.08 -18.95
N ALA A 323 41.35 16.99 -18.43
CA ALA A 323 39.92 16.71 -18.49
C ALA A 323 39.19 17.47 -17.39
N VAL A 324 38.06 18.10 -17.74
CA VAL A 324 37.08 18.67 -16.82
C VAL A 324 35.83 17.79 -16.90
N THR A 325 35.33 17.36 -15.75
CA THR A 325 34.11 16.54 -15.63
C THR A 325 33.07 17.32 -14.85
N PHE A 326 31.92 17.55 -15.46
CA PHE A 326 30.79 18.24 -14.84
C PHE A 326 29.96 17.26 -14.00
N GLY A 327 29.38 17.74 -12.90
CA GLY A 327 28.48 16.95 -12.04
C GLY A 327 27.18 16.55 -12.75
N GLU A 328 26.81 17.30 -13.78
CA GLU A 328 25.64 17.07 -14.62
C GLU A 328 25.88 17.56 -16.06
N PRO A 329 25.00 17.22 -17.03
CA PRO A 329 25.14 17.67 -18.41
C PRO A 329 25.00 19.19 -18.54
N VAL A 330 25.98 19.84 -19.18
CA VAL A 330 25.96 21.28 -19.45
C VAL A 330 25.89 21.59 -20.95
N SER A 331 25.28 22.72 -21.29
CA SER A 331 25.13 23.22 -22.66
C SER A 331 25.42 24.71 -22.76
N GLY A 332 25.83 25.14 -23.95
CA GLY A 332 26.00 26.55 -24.30
C GLY A 332 27.43 26.93 -24.69
N ALA A 333 27.70 28.23 -24.86
CA ALA A 333 28.96 28.71 -25.42
C ALA A 333 30.10 28.62 -24.39
N VAL A 334 31.29 28.25 -24.87
CA VAL A 334 32.52 28.15 -24.06
C VAL A 334 33.68 28.83 -24.78
N ALA A 335 34.63 29.37 -24.03
CA ALA A 335 35.84 29.96 -24.57
C ALA A 335 37.05 29.61 -23.72
N ALA A 336 38.20 29.35 -24.35
CA ALA A 336 39.42 28.98 -23.65
C ALA A 336 39.88 30.05 -22.64
N SER A 337 39.60 31.33 -22.91
CA SER A 337 39.89 32.46 -22.00
C SER A 337 39.10 32.44 -20.69
N GLN A 338 38.00 31.67 -20.60
CA GLN A 338 37.24 31.48 -19.37
C GLN A 338 37.90 30.46 -18.43
N TRP A 339 38.92 29.74 -18.91
CA TRP A 339 39.55 28.64 -18.19
C TRP A 339 41.03 28.93 -18.00
N ALA A 340 41.55 28.69 -16.79
CA ALA A 340 42.97 28.76 -16.51
C ALA A 340 43.47 27.48 -15.85
N VAL A 341 44.66 27.03 -16.24
CA VAL A 341 45.37 25.89 -15.67
C VAL A 341 46.70 26.38 -15.13
N ALA A 342 46.95 26.17 -13.83
CA ALA A 342 48.10 26.72 -13.11
C ALA A 342 48.25 28.25 -13.29
N GLY A 343 47.12 28.97 -13.33
CA GLY A 343 47.08 30.43 -13.51
C GLY A 343 47.28 30.93 -14.94
N THR A 344 47.51 30.05 -15.90
CA THR A 344 47.63 30.41 -17.33
C THR A 344 46.35 30.05 -18.07
N ALA A 345 45.84 30.95 -18.90
CA ALA A 345 44.65 30.66 -19.71
C ALA A 345 44.86 29.41 -20.59
N ALA A 346 43.82 28.60 -20.75
CA ALA A 346 43.85 27.47 -21.68
C ALA A 346 44.10 27.96 -23.10
N SER A 347 44.86 27.21 -23.91
CA SER A 347 45.14 27.59 -25.29
C SER A 347 43.99 27.28 -26.25
N SER A 348 43.22 26.22 -25.95
CA SER A 348 41.99 25.86 -26.65
C SER A 348 41.17 24.86 -25.82
N LEU A 349 39.93 24.60 -26.22
CA LEU A 349 39.01 23.64 -25.60
C LEU A 349 38.66 22.52 -26.59
N ARG A 350 38.34 21.32 -26.10
CA ARG A 350 37.83 20.21 -26.91
C ARG A 350 36.62 19.56 -26.24
N ALA A 351 35.62 19.19 -27.03
CA ALA A 351 34.43 18.48 -26.53
C ALA A 351 34.70 16.98 -26.26
N SER A 352 35.73 16.41 -26.89
CA SER A 352 36.19 15.04 -26.66
C SER A 352 37.73 14.98 -26.67
N GLN A 353 38.29 13.95 -26.03
CA GLN A 353 39.74 13.80 -25.86
C GLN A 353 40.49 13.79 -27.20
N ASP A 354 39.94 13.04 -28.16
CA ASP A 354 40.56 12.80 -29.48
C ASP A 354 40.22 13.87 -30.52
N SER A 355 39.36 14.84 -30.18
CA SER A 355 39.05 15.94 -31.10
C SER A 355 40.25 16.86 -31.28
N ALA A 356 40.61 17.15 -32.53
CA ALA A 356 41.54 18.24 -32.85
C ALA A 356 40.83 19.58 -33.05
N VAL A 357 39.50 19.57 -33.12
CA VAL A 357 38.66 20.76 -33.37
C VAL A 357 38.39 21.46 -32.04
N GLU A 358 38.61 22.78 -32.05
CA GLU A 358 38.27 23.63 -30.91
C GLU A 358 36.76 23.64 -30.66
N ALA A 359 36.37 23.41 -29.41
CA ALA A 359 34.99 23.53 -28.98
C ALA A 359 34.67 24.99 -28.63
N THR A 360 33.68 25.56 -29.33
CA THR A 360 33.10 26.89 -29.02
C THR A 360 31.74 26.80 -28.34
N SER A 361 31.16 25.60 -28.31
CA SER A 361 29.93 25.29 -27.58
C SER A 361 29.91 23.83 -27.10
N LEU A 362 29.11 23.58 -26.07
CA LEU A 362 28.79 22.26 -25.54
C LEU A 362 27.29 21.99 -25.69
N SER A 363 26.91 20.72 -25.81
CA SER A 363 25.52 20.27 -25.91
C SER A 363 25.34 18.99 -25.09
N GLY A 364 24.74 19.14 -23.91
CA GLY A 364 24.56 18.05 -22.94
C GLY A 364 25.88 17.36 -22.55
N ALA A 365 26.99 18.10 -22.51
CA ALA A 365 28.30 17.53 -22.27
C ALA A 365 28.51 17.27 -20.77
N THR A 366 29.00 16.08 -20.41
CA THR A 366 29.44 15.75 -19.04
C THR A 366 30.95 15.89 -18.86
N SER A 367 31.69 16.12 -19.95
CA SER A 367 33.12 16.36 -19.91
C SER A 367 33.57 17.27 -21.05
N MET A 368 34.72 17.91 -20.85
CA MET A 368 35.47 18.61 -21.89
C MET A 368 36.96 18.56 -21.55
N TYR A 369 37.81 19.01 -22.48
CA TYR A 369 39.26 18.94 -22.32
C TYR A 369 39.91 20.30 -22.59
N LEU A 370 40.76 20.73 -21.66
CA LEU A 370 41.55 21.96 -21.74
C LEU A 370 42.90 21.64 -22.37
N VAL A 371 43.24 22.31 -23.46
CA VAL A 371 44.60 22.28 -24.03
C VAL A 371 45.44 23.33 -23.30
N THR A 372 46.63 22.92 -22.86
CA THR A 372 47.50 23.70 -21.96
C THR A 372 48.95 23.68 -22.43
N GLY A 373 49.81 24.47 -21.78
CA GLY A 373 51.25 24.31 -21.90
C GLY A 373 51.74 22.96 -21.35
N THR A 374 53.03 22.68 -21.48
CA THR A 374 53.59 21.42 -20.98
C THR A 374 53.55 21.36 -19.45
N LEU A 375 52.82 20.38 -18.93
CA LEU A 375 52.75 20.00 -17.52
C LEU A 375 53.86 18.99 -17.21
N ALA A 376 54.43 19.09 -16.01
CA ALA A 376 55.34 18.07 -15.49
C ALA A 376 54.60 16.75 -15.20
N ALA A 377 55.34 15.65 -15.07
CA ALA A 377 54.80 14.43 -14.46
C ALA A 377 54.36 14.71 -13.00
N ASP A 378 53.36 13.97 -12.51
CA ASP A 378 52.66 14.21 -11.21
C ASP A 378 52.12 15.65 -11.04
N ALA A 379 51.91 16.39 -12.13
CA ALA A 379 51.36 17.73 -12.04
C ALA A 379 49.90 17.68 -11.54
N ARG A 380 49.63 18.45 -10.48
CA ARG A 380 48.28 18.65 -9.91
C ARG A 380 47.89 20.13 -10.00
N PRO A 381 47.75 20.68 -11.22
CA PRO A 381 47.51 22.10 -11.39
C PRO A 381 46.14 22.51 -10.86
N THR A 382 46.03 23.74 -10.35
CA THR A 382 44.73 24.37 -10.11
C THR A 382 44.07 24.69 -11.45
N VAL A 383 42.82 24.27 -11.61
CA VAL A 383 41.95 24.60 -12.74
C VAL A 383 40.91 25.60 -12.26
N ALA A 384 40.88 26.79 -12.87
CA ALA A 384 39.95 27.85 -12.56
C ALA A 384 38.98 28.09 -13.72
N PHE A 385 37.70 28.22 -13.42
CA PHE A 385 36.68 28.69 -14.35
C PHE A 385 36.20 30.08 -13.93
N ALA A 386 36.28 31.03 -14.86
CA ALA A 386 35.79 32.40 -14.73
C ALA A 386 34.71 32.63 -15.80
N PRO A 387 33.42 32.45 -15.48
CA PRO A 387 32.35 32.68 -16.42
C PRO A 387 32.32 34.15 -16.88
N PRO A 388 31.86 34.42 -18.11
CA PRO A 388 31.64 35.78 -18.58
C PRO A 388 30.53 36.47 -17.76
N ALA A 389 30.46 37.81 -17.82
CA ALA A 389 29.47 38.59 -17.06
C ALA A 389 28.01 38.16 -17.34
N THR A 390 27.74 37.67 -18.55
CA THR A 390 26.51 36.95 -18.90
C THR A 390 26.87 35.49 -19.13
N PRO A 391 26.73 34.60 -18.12
CA PRO A 391 27.14 33.21 -18.25
C PRO A 391 26.40 32.50 -19.38
N THR A 392 27.13 31.71 -20.16
CA THR A 392 26.61 31.00 -21.33
C THR A 392 26.61 29.50 -21.17
N LEU A 393 27.28 28.97 -20.15
CA LEU A 393 27.34 27.54 -19.87
C LEU A 393 26.44 27.23 -18.68
N ALA A 394 25.41 26.42 -18.90
CA ALA A 394 24.39 26.09 -17.91
C ALA A 394 23.90 24.65 -18.07
N ASP A 395 23.22 24.12 -17.06
CA ASP A 395 22.43 22.89 -17.17
C ASP A 395 21.16 23.10 -18.03
N ALA A 396 20.31 22.08 -18.07
CA ALA A 396 19.02 22.12 -18.76
C ALA A 396 17.97 23.01 -18.07
N ALA A 397 18.09 23.25 -16.76
CA ALA A 397 17.22 24.12 -15.99
C ALA A 397 17.62 25.61 -16.08
N GLY A 398 18.79 25.89 -16.66
CA GLY A 398 19.33 27.22 -16.88
C GLY A 398 20.23 27.73 -15.75
N HIS A 399 20.64 26.88 -14.79
CA HIS A 399 21.62 27.32 -13.80
C HIS A 399 23.01 27.36 -14.42
N ALA A 400 23.60 28.55 -14.39
CA ALA A 400 24.93 28.77 -14.92
C ALA A 400 26.00 28.07 -14.07
N VAL A 401 26.99 27.46 -14.72
CA VAL A 401 28.19 26.99 -14.04
C VAL A 401 28.84 28.17 -13.32
N ALA A 402 28.99 28.06 -11.99
CA ALA A 402 29.54 29.14 -11.18
C ALA A 402 31.07 29.25 -11.34
N ALA A 403 31.62 30.42 -11.03
CA ALA A 403 33.06 30.59 -10.92
C ALA A 403 33.62 29.66 -9.84
N ALA A 404 34.63 28.85 -10.18
CA ALA A 404 35.19 27.87 -9.25
C ALA A 404 36.67 27.59 -9.54
N MET A 405 37.36 27.09 -8.51
CA MET A 405 38.73 26.60 -8.60
C MET A 405 38.80 25.19 -8.02
N VAL A 406 39.36 24.25 -8.76
CA VAL A 406 39.59 22.87 -8.31
C VAL A 406 41.04 22.47 -8.53
N THR A 407 41.58 21.59 -7.69
CA THR A 407 42.90 21.01 -7.95
C THR A 407 42.73 19.78 -8.82
N ALA A 408 43.38 19.75 -9.99
CA ALA A 408 43.31 18.58 -10.85
C ALA A 408 44.00 17.39 -10.19
N ALA A 409 43.34 16.22 -10.24
CA ALA A 409 43.99 14.97 -9.91
C ALA A 409 45.05 14.64 -10.97
N ASP A 410 46.11 13.95 -10.57
CA ASP A 410 47.08 13.46 -11.53
C ASP A 410 46.53 12.26 -12.32
N GLY A 411 46.75 12.29 -13.63
CA GLY A 411 46.52 11.19 -14.55
C GLY A 411 47.55 11.10 -15.67
N ILE A 412 48.67 11.83 -15.56
CA ILE A 412 49.82 11.64 -16.44
C ILE A 412 50.49 10.34 -16.00
N ALA A 413 50.68 9.39 -16.92
CA ALA A 413 51.34 8.14 -16.57
C ALA A 413 52.84 8.36 -16.26
N PRO A 414 53.41 7.66 -15.26
CA PRO A 414 54.83 7.69 -15.01
C PRO A 414 55.60 7.16 -16.22
N THR A 415 56.74 7.77 -16.51
CA THR A 415 57.65 7.33 -17.58
C THR A 415 59.01 6.97 -16.98
N VAL A 416 59.78 6.12 -17.67
CA VAL A 416 61.19 5.88 -17.29
C VAL A 416 62.01 7.08 -17.74
N SER A 417 62.50 7.87 -16.78
CA SER A 417 63.32 9.07 -17.05
C SER A 417 64.78 8.72 -17.33
N SER A 418 65.31 7.67 -16.72
CA SER A 418 66.64 7.14 -17.04
C SER A 418 66.78 5.66 -16.69
N ALA A 419 67.73 5.00 -17.36
CA ALA A 419 68.16 3.64 -17.05
C ALA A 419 69.69 3.58 -17.13
N ALA A 420 70.34 3.18 -16.04
CA ALA A 420 71.80 3.12 -15.97
C ALA A 420 72.27 1.81 -15.34
N THR A 421 73.38 1.25 -15.85
CA THR A 421 74.03 0.11 -15.19
C THR A 421 74.84 0.62 -13.99
N SER A 422 74.45 0.23 -12.79
CA SER A 422 75.21 0.56 -11.57
C SER A 422 76.27 -0.50 -11.25
N SER A 423 76.16 -1.68 -11.86
CA SER A 423 77.18 -2.73 -11.86
C SER A 423 76.99 -3.66 -13.07
N ARG A 424 77.85 -4.67 -13.22
CA ARG A 424 77.71 -5.72 -14.24
C ARG A 424 76.40 -6.52 -14.13
N THR A 425 75.70 -6.46 -12.99
CA THR A 425 74.50 -7.26 -12.72
C THR A 425 73.33 -6.41 -12.21
N THR A 426 73.39 -5.08 -12.33
CA THR A 426 72.35 -4.20 -11.79
C THR A 426 72.09 -3.03 -12.71
N ILE A 427 70.82 -2.85 -13.05
CA ILE A 427 70.29 -1.66 -13.71
C ILE A 427 69.47 -0.88 -12.68
N ALA A 428 69.75 0.41 -12.56
CA ALA A 428 68.93 1.37 -11.84
C ALA A 428 67.99 2.06 -12.85
N LEU A 429 66.70 2.07 -12.54
CA LEU A 429 65.69 2.82 -13.27
C LEU A 429 65.30 4.04 -12.44
N SER A 430 65.21 5.19 -13.08
CA SER A 430 64.55 6.37 -12.52
C SER A 430 63.25 6.58 -13.28
N PHE A 431 62.19 6.91 -12.55
CA PHE A 431 60.90 7.28 -13.12
C PHE A 431 60.74 8.80 -13.11
N SER A 432 59.80 9.32 -13.90
CA SER A 432 59.46 10.74 -13.91
C SER A 432 58.78 11.21 -12.62
N GLU A 433 58.31 10.28 -11.80
CA GLU A 433 57.60 10.51 -10.54
C GLU A 433 57.67 9.26 -9.64
N ALA A 434 57.13 9.36 -8.42
CA ALA A 434 57.06 8.23 -7.51
C ALA A 434 56.08 7.17 -8.04
N VAL A 435 56.54 5.92 -8.15
CA VAL A 435 55.71 4.79 -8.59
C VAL A 435 55.35 3.89 -7.41
N SER A 436 54.15 3.32 -7.43
CA SER A 436 53.69 2.35 -6.42
C SER A 436 52.84 1.25 -7.06
N GLY A 437 52.74 0.10 -6.39
CA GLY A 437 52.00 -1.07 -6.87
C GLY A 437 52.88 -2.34 -6.94
N PRO A 438 52.26 -3.52 -7.07
CA PRO A 438 52.99 -4.76 -7.24
C PRO A 438 53.63 -4.83 -8.63
N THR A 439 54.85 -5.34 -8.69
CA THR A 439 55.47 -5.79 -9.94
C THR A 439 56.36 -7.01 -9.68
N GLY A 440 56.42 -7.94 -10.62
CA GLY A 440 57.22 -9.15 -10.55
C GLY A 440 58.38 -9.14 -11.53
N ALA A 441 59.48 -9.83 -11.22
CA ALA A 441 60.64 -9.93 -12.10
C ALA A 441 60.29 -10.44 -13.52
N GLY A 442 59.24 -11.28 -13.65
CA GLY A 442 58.73 -11.81 -14.92
C GLY A 442 58.14 -10.78 -15.87
N GLU A 443 57.83 -9.59 -15.39
CA GLU A 443 57.26 -8.49 -16.18
C GLU A 443 58.35 -7.62 -16.83
N TRP A 444 59.62 -7.91 -16.54
CA TRP A 444 60.77 -7.12 -16.99
C TRP A 444 61.70 -7.97 -17.86
N THR A 445 62.36 -7.34 -18.81
CA THR A 445 63.47 -7.96 -19.55
C THR A 445 64.68 -7.03 -19.61
N VAL A 446 65.87 -7.62 -19.50
CA VAL A 446 67.16 -6.95 -19.65
C VAL A 446 67.93 -7.70 -20.72
N GLY A 447 68.19 -7.05 -21.86
CA GLY A 447 68.81 -7.71 -23.02
C GLY A 447 68.00 -8.91 -23.53
N GLY A 448 66.67 -8.88 -23.40
CA GLY A 448 65.78 -9.97 -23.82
C GLY A 448 65.65 -11.14 -22.83
N THR A 449 66.28 -11.06 -21.66
CA THR A 449 66.19 -12.09 -20.60
C THR A 449 65.53 -11.55 -19.34
N GLN A 450 64.81 -12.39 -18.62
CA GLN A 450 64.16 -12.00 -17.37
C GLN A 450 65.21 -11.75 -16.26
N PRO A 451 65.11 -10.65 -15.49
CA PRO A 451 65.99 -10.44 -14.35
C PRO A 451 65.75 -11.48 -13.25
N ALA A 452 66.81 -11.87 -12.55
CA ALA A 452 66.72 -12.86 -11.47
C ALA A 452 65.96 -12.36 -10.22
N SER A 453 65.92 -11.04 -9.99
CA SER A 453 65.24 -10.42 -8.85
C SER A 453 64.95 -8.94 -9.12
N LEU A 454 63.89 -8.40 -8.50
CA LEU A 454 63.65 -6.96 -8.37
C LEU A 454 63.82 -6.55 -6.91
N ARG A 455 64.40 -5.37 -6.68
CA ARG A 455 64.53 -4.76 -5.35
C ARG A 455 64.32 -3.26 -5.45
N LEU A 456 63.70 -2.66 -4.44
CA LEU A 456 63.67 -1.20 -4.31
C LEU A 456 65.10 -0.73 -4.04
N GLY A 457 65.60 0.20 -4.87
CA GLY A 457 66.84 0.90 -4.56
C GLY A 457 66.64 1.81 -3.36
N ALA A 458 67.60 1.86 -2.43
CA ALA A 458 67.64 2.95 -1.47
C ALA A 458 67.91 4.23 -2.26
N SER A 459 66.99 5.19 -2.20
CA SER A 459 67.14 6.53 -2.77
C SER A 459 68.27 7.29 -2.12
#